data_AF-A0A963KVR8-F1
#
_entry.id   AF-A0A963KVR8-F1
#
_cell.length_a   1.000
_cell.length_b   1.000
_cell.length_c   1.000
_cell.angle_alpha   90.00
_cell.angle_beta   90.00
_cell.angle_gamma   90.00
#
_symmetry.space_group_name_H-M   'P 1'
#
loop_
_entity.id
_entity.type
_entity.pdbx_description
1 polymer ?
#
loop_
_entity_poly.entity_id
_entity_poly.type
_entity_poly.pdbx_seq_one_letter_code
_entity_poly.pdbx_strand_id
1 'polypeptide(L)'
;METIGLIGVVGGIVFRLWPVWVCMAAMLVAVYLFKPRLGLFGQLFNTGVGTAGVLICAFWVFSAIFADTIAPLGPRMQLAAMKNAVPGAIDPETGIAFLLGGDNLARDVFSRVIHGGRVVLTIAPAATLIALMVGATLGLPAGYFGGKIDNILSFLANLVLAFPVILL
;
A
#
# COMPACT_ATOMS: atom_id res chain seq x y z
N MET A 1 -31.01 7.70 3.35
CA MET A 1 -29.80 7.20 4.02
C MET A 1 -29.25 8.34 4.84
N GLU A 2 -29.15 8.17 6.16
CA GLU A 2 -28.43 9.14 6.98
C GLU A 2 -26.96 9.11 6.58
N THR A 3 -26.37 10.29 6.42
CA THR A 3 -24.96 10.43 6.05
C THR A 3 -24.23 11.23 7.12
N ILE A 4 -23.04 10.76 7.48
CA ILE A 4 -22.11 11.58 8.24
C ILE A 4 -21.48 12.62 7.31
N GLY A 5 -21.35 13.86 7.80
CA GLY A 5 -20.64 14.91 7.05
C GLY A 5 -19.18 14.55 6.79
N LEU A 6 -18.53 15.25 5.85
CA LEU A 6 -17.13 15.03 5.48
C LEU A 6 -16.18 14.99 6.69
N ILE A 7 -16.39 15.89 7.67
CA ILE A 7 -15.61 15.94 8.90
C ILE A 7 -15.79 14.66 9.72
N GLY A 8 -17.01 14.10 9.78
CA GLY A 8 -17.29 12.83 10.43
C GLY A 8 -16.63 11.66 9.71
N VAL A 9 -16.61 11.66 8.38
CA VAL A 9 -15.90 10.66 7.58
C VAL A 9 -14.41 10.68 7.87
N VAL A 10 -13.78 11.85 7.72
CA VAL A 10 -12.34 12.02 7.94
C VAL A 10 -11.98 11.70 9.39
N GLY A 11 -12.76 12.20 10.35
CA GLY A 11 -12.58 11.88 11.76
C GLY A 11 -12.69 10.39 12.06
N GLY A 12 -13.68 9.71 11.46
CA GLY A 12 -13.86 8.26 11.60
C GLY A 12 -12.69 7.45 11.04
N ILE A 13 -12.15 7.86 9.88
CA ILE A 13 -10.95 7.24 9.29
C ILE A 13 -9.74 7.45 10.20
N VAL A 14 -9.47 8.69 10.61
CA VAL A 14 -8.32 9.03 11.45
C VAL A 14 -8.37 8.31 12.79
N PHE A 15 -9.56 8.24 13.41
CA PHE A 15 -9.77 7.56 14.67
C PHE A 15 -9.55 6.04 14.56
N ARG A 16 -10.02 5.40 13.48
CA ARG A 16 -9.78 3.97 13.25
C ARG A 16 -8.31 3.63 13.04
N LEU A 17 -7.53 4.57 12.52
CA LEU A 17 -6.09 4.42 12.31
C LEU A 17 -5.27 4.62 13.60
N TRP A 18 -5.89 4.72 14.78
CA TRP A 18 -5.18 4.86 16.06
C TRP A 18 -4.03 3.85 16.29
N PRO A 19 -4.15 2.53 15.95
CA PRO A 19 -3.06 1.58 16.17
C PRO A 19 -1.85 1.92 15.29
N VAL A 20 -2.11 2.40 14.06
CA VAL A 20 -1.10 2.82 13.10
C VAL A 20 -0.35 4.04 13.62
N TRP A 21 -1.08 5.06 14.08
CA TRP A 21 -0.47 6.27 14.64
C TRP A 21 0.40 5.97 15.87
N VAL A 22 -0.09 5.11 16.77
CA VAL A 22 0.67 4.68 17.95
C VAL A 22 1.95 3.95 17.56
N CYS A 23 1.88 2.99 16.63
CA CYS A 23 3.05 2.26 16.16
C CYS A 23 4.04 3.15 15.41
N MET A 24 3.57 4.10 14.59
CA MET A 24 4.44 5.08 13.92
C MET A 24 5.14 6.00 14.94
N ALA A 25 4.42 6.49 15.95
CA ALA A 25 5.01 7.29 17.01
C ALA A 25 6.05 6.49 17.81
N ALA A 26 5.72 5.26 18.19
CA ALA A 26 6.66 4.36 18.88
C ALA A 26 7.91 4.08 18.04
N MET A 27 7.74 3.84 16.74
CA MET A 27 8.85 3.66 15.79
C MET A 27 9.74 4.91 15.72
N LEU A 28 9.16 6.10 15.56
CA LEU A 28 9.91 7.34 15.52
C LEU A 28 10.66 7.62 16.83
N VAL A 29 10.03 7.38 17.97
CA VAL A 29 10.66 7.50 19.29
C VAL A 29 11.83 6.53 19.40
N ALA A 30 11.65 5.26 19.03
CA ALA A 30 12.73 4.28 19.04
C ALA A 30 13.90 4.70 18.12
N VAL A 31 13.60 5.17 16.91
CA VAL A 31 14.62 5.66 15.97
C VAL A 31 15.38 6.85 16.55
N TYR A 32 14.69 7.81 17.17
CA TYR A 32 15.34 8.97 17.79
C TYR A 32 16.21 8.58 18.99
N LEU A 33 15.75 7.66 19.84
CA LEU A 33 16.49 7.21 21.03
C LEU A 33 17.72 6.36 20.65
N PHE A 34 17.59 5.49 19.64
CA PHE A 34 18.66 4.59 19.21
C PHE A 34 19.46 5.09 18.01
N LYS A 35 19.28 6.35 17.61
CA LYS A 35 19.95 6.98 16.45
C LYS A 35 21.47 6.71 16.38
N PRO A 36 22.25 6.77 17.48
CA PRO A 36 23.69 6.51 17.44
C PRO A 36 24.05 5.06 17.13
N ARG A 37 23.13 4.11 17.35
CA ARG A 37 23.34 2.67 17.16
C ARG A 37 22.86 2.14 15.80
N LEU A 38 22.08 2.93 15.06
CA LEU A 38 21.41 2.53 13.81
C LEU A 38 22.31 2.63 12.55
N GLY A 39 23.55 3.10 12.68
CA GLY A 39 24.52 3.13 11.57
C GLY A 39 23.98 3.82 10.32
N LEU A 40 24.00 3.10 9.18
CA LEU A 40 23.49 3.56 7.87
C LEU A 40 21.99 3.90 7.89
N PHE A 41 21.17 3.18 8.66
CA PHE A 41 19.74 3.49 8.78
C PHE A 41 19.49 4.81 9.51
N GLY A 42 20.36 5.17 10.47
CA GLY A 42 20.28 6.45 11.17
C GLY A 42 20.50 7.66 10.25
N GLN A 43 21.18 7.48 9.12
CA GLN A 43 21.44 8.55 8.15
C GLN A 43 20.20 8.90 7.31
N LEU A 44 19.29 7.95 7.07
CA LEU A 44 18.03 8.20 6.36
C LEU A 44 17.18 9.27 7.09
N PHE A 45 17.21 9.22 8.42
CA PHE A 45 16.50 10.16 9.29
C PHE A 45 17.22 11.50 9.51
N ASN A 46 18.40 11.71 8.92
CA ASN A 46 19.04 13.02 8.88
C ASN A 46 18.50 13.91 7.75
N THR A 47 17.80 13.33 6.79
CA THR A 47 17.19 14.08 5.67
C THR A 47 15.67 14.08 5.79
N GLY A 48 15.03 15.20 5.45
CA GLY A 48 13.57 15.29 5.43
C GLY A 48 12.94 14.30 4.43
N VAL A 49 13.60 14.12 3.28
CA VAL A 49 13.12 13.21 2.22
C VAL A 49 13.18 11.75 2.66
N GLY A 50 14.29 11.29 3.25
CA GLY A 50 14.43 9.93 3.75
C GLY A 50 13.42 9.61 4.86
N THR A 51 13.23 10.56 5.79
CA THR A 51 12.23 10.44 6.86
C THR A 51 10.81 10.31 6.31
N ALA A 52 10.45 11.15 5.32
CA ALA A 52 9.15 11.10 4.68
C ALA A 52 8.90 9.74 3.99
N GLY A 53 9.89 9.23 3.25
CA GLY A 53 9.79 7.93 2.58
C GLY A 53 9.57 6.78 3.56
N VAL A 54 10.35 6.74 4.65
CA VAL A 54 10.20 5.70 5.68
C VAL A 54 8.84 5.80 6.36
N LEU A 55 8.33 7.01 6.62
CA LEU A 55 7.01 7.19 7.24
C LEU A 55 5.87 6.72 6.34
N ILE A 56 5.94 6.98 5.04
CA ILE A 56 4.93 6.51 4.08
C ILE A 56 4.93 4.97 4.03
N CYS A 57 6.10 4.35 3.92
CA CYS A 57 6.21 2.89 3.94
C CYS A 57 5.71 2.30 5.26
N ALA A 58 6.13 2.87 6.39
CA ALA A 58 5.72 2.43 7.72
C ALA A 58 4.20 2.54 7.92
N PHE A 59 3.59 3.63 7.45
CA PHE A 59 2.14 3.81 7.50
C PHE A 59 1.40 2.64 6.84
N TRP A 60 1.78 2.26 5.61
CA TRP A 60 1.14 1.16 4.89
C TRP A 60 1.42 -0.20 5.52
N VAL A 61 2.64 -0.43 6.01
CA VAL A 61 3.01 -1.68 6.71
C VAL A 61 2.17 -1.85 7.98
N PHE A 62 2.09 -0.83 8.83
CA PHE A 62 1.28 -0.89 10.04
C PHE A 62 -0.21 -0.97 9.72
N SER A 63 -0.69 -0.22 8.72
CA SER A 63 -2.09 -0.32 8.26
C SER A 63 -2.44 -1.74 7.81
N ALA A 64 -1.51 -2.41 7.12
CA ALA A 64 -1.69 -3.80 6.71
C ALA A 64 -1.65 -4.77 7.90
N ILE A 65 -0.74 -4.61 8.86
CA ILE A 65 -0.69 -5.46 10.06
C ILE A 65 -2.01 -5.36 10.83
N PHE A 66 -2.47 -4.14 11.10
CA PHE A 66 -3.67 -3.86 11.87
C PHE A 66 -4.96 -3.85 11.04
N ALA A 67 -4.95 -4.35 9.80
CA ALA A 67 -6.10 -4.26 8.90
C ALA A 67 -7.39 -4.83 9.50
N ASP A 68 -7.32 -5.97 10.19
CA ASP A 68 -8.50 -6.60 10.83
C ASP A 68 -9.09 -5.75 11.96
N THR A 69 -8.28 -4.87 12.58
CA THR A 69 -8.73 -3.97 13.66
C THR A 69 -9.20 -2.61 13.14
N ILE A 70 -8.69 -2.16 12.01
CA ILE A 70 -9.01 -0.87 11.39
C ILE A 70 -10.31 -0.99 10.57
N ALA A 71 -10.46 -2.10 9.84
CA ALA A 71 -11.57 -2.32 8.93
C ALA A 71 -12.90 -2.50 9.70
N PRO A 72 -13.95 -1.72 9.41
CA PRO A 72 -15.27 -1.89 10.01
C PRO A 72 -15.94 -3.21 9.62
N LEU A 73 -15.67 -3.68 8.40
CA LEU A 73 -16.39 -4.78 7.77
C LEU A 73 -15.39 -5.72 7.10
N GLY A 74 -15.76 -6.99 6.95
CA GLY A 74 -14.95 -7.92 6.17
C GLY A 74 -14.82 -7.43 4.72
N PRO A 75 -13.64 -7.54 4.07
CA PRO A 75 -13.40 -6.99 2.72
C PRO A 75 -14.24 -7.65 1.62
N ARG A 76 -14.86 -8.80 1.92
CA ARG A 76 -15.76 -9.54 1.05
C ARG A 76 -17.22 -9.49 1.51
N MET A 77 -17.50 -8.85 2.63
CA MET A 77 -18.87 -8.69 3.13
C MET A 77 -19.63 -7.77 2.18
N GLN A 78 -20.83 -8.22 1.77
CA GLN A 78 -21.69 -7.47 0.86
C GLN A 78 -22.96 -7.10 1.61
N LEU A 79 -23.25 -5.80 1.68
CA LEU A 79 -24.50 -5.29 2.24
C LEU A 79 -25.32 -4.73 1.09
N ALA A 80 -26.34 -5.46 0.65
CA ALA A 80 -27.10 -5.13 -0.56
C ALA A 80 -27.68 -3.69 -0.56
N ALA A 81 -28.06 -3.18 0.62
CA ALA A 81 -28.54 -1.83 0.82
C ALA A 81 -27.50 -0.73 0.50
N MET A 82 -26.21 -1.09 0.47
CA MET A 82 -25.07 -0.19 0.33
C MET A 82 -24.42 -0.22 -1.06
N LYS A 83 -25.14 -0.68 -2.08
CA LYS A 83 -24.66 -0.66 -3.46
C LYS A 83 -24.48 0.79 -3.94
N ASN A 84 -23.26 1.14 -4.38
CA ASN A 84 -22.90 2.49 -4.81
C ASN A 84 -23.25 3.57 -3.77
N ALA A 85 -23.13 3.22 -2.49
CA ALA A 85 -23.39 4.15 -1.41
C ALA A 85 -22.36 5.29 -1.41
N VAL A 86 -22.84 6.51 -1.17
CA VAL A 86 -21.99 7.69 -1.05
C VAL A 86 -21.06 7.59 0.19
N PRO A 87 -19.89 8.25 0.17
CA PRO A 87 -19.04 8.32 1.35
C PRO A 87 -19.80 8.85 2.57
N GLY A 88 -19.70 8.13 3.69
CA GLY A 88 -20.39 8.46 4.93
C GLY A 88 -21.83 7.94 5.04
N ALA A 89 -22.32 7.13 4.09
CA ALA A 89 -23.63 6.50 4.22
C ALA A 89 -23.66 5.53 5.41
N ILE A 90 -24.70 5.64 6.25
CA ILE A 90 -24.94 4.73 7.37
C ILE A 90 -25.90 3.64 6.95
N ASP A 91 -25.55 2.41 7.25
CA ASP A 91 -26.39 1.26 6.94
C ASP A 91 -27.60 1.20 7.88
N PRO A 92 -28.85 1.20 7.35
CA PRO A 92 -30.04 1.17 8.19
C PRO A 92 -30.15 -0.09 9.06
N GLU A 93 -29.56 -1.20 8.63
CA GLU A 93 -29.66 -2.49 9.34
C GLU A 93 -28.55 -2.69 10.37
N THR A 94 -27.31 -2.37 10.02
CA THR A 94 -26.15 -2.56 10.91
C THR A 94 -25.74 -1.32 11.69
N GLY A 95 -26.22 -0.13 11.30
CA GLY A 95 -25.80 1.15 11.88
C GLY A 95 -24.34 1.52 11.58
N ILE A 96 -23.66 0.78 10.72
CA ILE A 96 -22.24 0.98 10.40
C ILE A 96 -22.12 2.05 9.30
N ALA A 97 -21.24 3.02 9.51
CA ALA A 97 -20.93 4.05 8.51
C ALA A 97 -19.89 3.54 7.50
N PHE A 98 -20.24 3.59 6.21
CA PHE A 98 -19.35 3.33 5.08
C PHE A 98 -18.49 4.56 4.82
N LEU A 99 -17.31 4.61 5.46
CA LEU A 99 -16.45 5.80 5.46
C LEU A 99 -16.09 6.27 4.04
N LEU A 100 -15.66 5.36 3.17
CA LEU A 100 -15.35 5.68 1.77
C LEU A 100 -16.47 5.30 0.79
N GLY A 101 -17.64 4.91 1.31
CA GLY A 101 -18.78 4.47 0.50
C GLY A 101 -18.72 3.00 0.11
N GLY A 102 -19.74 2.58 -0.63
CA GLY A 102 -19.92 1.22 -1.11
C GLY A 102 -19.60 1.09 -2.60
N ASP A 103 -18.99 -0.03 -3.00
CA ASP A 103 -18.72 -0.31 -4.42
C ASP A 103 -19.96 -0.85 -5.18
N ASN A 104 -19.79 -1.12 -6.48
CA ASN A 104 -20.83 -1.70 -7.35
C ASN A 104 -21.33 -3.07 -6.87
N LEU A 105 -20.54 -3.76 -6.05
CA LEU A 105 -20.83 -5.07 -5.46
C LEU A 105 -21.30 -4.94 -4.01
N ALA A 106 -21.61 -3.71 -3.57
CA ALA A 106 -22.12 -3.36 -2.25
C ALA A 106 -21.14 -3.72 -1.10
N ARG A 107 -19.84 -3.60 -1.35
CA ARG A 107 -18.76 -3.84 -0.37
C ARG A 107 -18.22 -2.51 0.12
N ASP A 108 -17.76 -2.48 1.37
CA ASP A 108 -17.12 -1.29 1.94
C ASP A 108 -15.76 -1.02 1.28
N VAL A 109 -15.63 0.14 0.64
CA VAL A 109 -14.42 0.57 -0.05
C VAL A 109 -13.28 0.78 0.95
N PHE A 110 -13.55 1.29 2.15
CA PHE A 110 -12.51 1.55 3.15
C PHE A 110 -11.82 0.26 3.60
N SER A 111 -12.61 -0.75 3.99
CA SER A 111 -12.08 -2.06 4.34
C SER A 111 -11.29 -2.69 3.20
N ARG A 112 -11.73 -2.52 1.95
CA ARG A 112 -11.01 -3.03 0.77
C ARG A 112 -9.66 -2.36 0.55
N VAL A 113 -9.54 -1.06 0.77
CA VAL A 113 -8.27 -0.33 0.66
C VAL A 113 -7.27 -0.84 1.70
N ILE A 114 -7.69 -0.94 2.97
CA ILE A 114 -6.81 -1.36 4.06
C ILE A 114 -6.39 -2.83 3.91
N HIS A 115 -7.32 -3.74 3.63
CA HIS A 115 -6.98 -5.15 3.39
C HIS A 115 -6.21 -5.36 2.08
N GLY A 116 -6.48 -4.55 1.05
CA GLY A 116 -5.72 -4.56 -0.20
C GLY A 116 -4.24 -4.25 0.03
N GLY A 117 -3.92 -3.41 1.02
CA GLY A 117 -2.56 -3.15 1.46
C GLY A 117 -1.76 -4.41 1.79
N ARG A 118 -2.35 -5.42 2.47
CA ARG A 118 -1.68 -6.70 2.77
C ARG A 118 -1.26 -7.44 1.49
N VAL A 119 -2.16 -7.46 0.51
CA VAL A 119 -1.93 -8.12 -0.77
C VAL A 119 -0.81 -7.42 -1.53
N VAL A 120 -0.87 -6.10 -1.65
CA VAL A 120 0.14 -5.30 -2.36
C VAL A 120 1.52 -5.43 -1.69
N LEU A 121 1.58 -5.35 -0.36
CA LEU A 121 2.84 -5.49 0.38
C LEU A 121 3.46 -6.88 0.32
N THR A 122 2.68 -7.91 -0.02
CA THR A 122 3.20 -9.26 -0.22
C THR A 122 3.66 -9.45 -1.67
N ILE A 123 2.83 -9.05 -2.63
CA ILE A 123 3.06 -9.32 -4.06
C ILE A 123 4.13 -8.40 -4.63
N ALA A 124 4.11 -7.10 -4.32
CA ALA A 124 5.02 -6.15 -4.95
C ALA A 124 6.50 -6.45 -4.64
N PRO A 125 6.92 -6.71 -3.38
CA PRO A 125 8.31 -7.09 -3.09
C PRO A 125 8.70 -8.44 -3.69
N ALA A 126 7.79 -9.42 -3.71
CA ALA A 126 8.07 -10.71 -4.34
C ALA A 126 8.30 -10.56 -5.85
N ALA A 127 7.46 -9.78 -6.52
CA ALA A 127 7.60 -9.49 -7.94
C ALA A 127 8.90 -8.73 -8.25
N THR A 128 9.26 -7.73 -7.44
CA THR A 128 10.52 -6.99 -7.64
C THR A 128 11.75 -7.84 -7.39
N LEU A 129 11.73 -8.77 -6.41
CA LEU A 129 12.81 -9.72 -6.20
C LEU A 129 13.01 -10.64 -7.39
N ILE A 130 11.92 -11.19 -7.94
CA ILE A 130 11.98 -12.03 -9.14
C ILE A 130 12.48 -11.23 -10.34
N ALA A 131 11.95 -10.02 -10.54
CA ALA A 131 12.40 -9.13 -11.60
C ALA A 131 13.89 -8.79 -11.47
N LEU A 132 14.39 -8.57 -10.25
CA LEU A 132 15.80 -8.32 -9.98
C LEU A 132 16.66 -9.56 -10.24
N MET A 133 16.21 -10.76 -9.85
CA MET A 133 16.94 -12.01 -10.15
C MET A 133 17.05 -12.24 -11.65
N VAL A 134 15.96 -12.10 -12.39
CA VAL A 134 15.94 -12.27 -13.85
C VAL A 134 16.73 -11.14 -14.54
N GLY A 135 16.50 -9.91 -14.13
CA GLY A 135 17.17 -8.72 -14.69
C GLY A 135 18.68 -8.74 -14.45
N ALA A 136 19.14 -9.15 -13.26
CA ALA A 136 20.56 -9.25 -12.96
C ALA A 136 21.23 -10.41 -13.69
N THR A 137 20.58 -11.59 -13.75
CA THR A 137 21.15 -12.76 -14.44
C THR A 137 21.27 -12.57 -15.95
N LEU A 138 20.36 -11.81 -16.58
CA LEU A 138 20.43 -11.49 -18.00
C LEU A 138 21.27 -10.23 -18.27
N GLY A 139 21.13 -9.20 -17.43
CA GLY A 139 21.77 -7.90 -17.63
C GLY A 139 23.27 -7.88 -17.35
N LEU A 140 23.74 -8.59 -16.31
CA LEU A 140 25.17 -8.60 -15.98
C LEU A 140 26.03 -9.26 -17.08
N PRO A 141 25.68 -10.43 -17.65
CA PRO A 141 26.44 -11.00 -18.76
C PRO A 141 26.38 -10.15 -20.02
N ALA A 142 25.23 -9.55 -20.34
CA ALA A 142 25.10 -8.64 -21.48
C ALA A 142 26.06 -7.45 -21.36
N GLY A 143 26.09 -6.81 -20.18
CA GLY A 143 26.97 -5.67 -19.92
C GLY A 143 28.45 -6.03 -19.82
N TYR A 144 28.79 -7.24 -19.35
CA TYR A 144 30.18 -7.67 -19.19
C TYR A 144 30.82 -8.15 -20.50
N PHE A 145 30.15 -9.02 -21.25
CA PHE A 145 30.71 -9.60 -22.48
C PHE A 145 30.50 -8.70 -23.71
N GLY A 146 29.46 -7.86 -23.69
CA GLY A 146 29.12 -6.96 -24.80
C GLY A 146 28.84 -7.68 -26.13
N GLY A 147 28.69 -6.90 -27.19
CA GLY A 147 28.58 -7.42 -28.56
C GLY A 147 27.22 -8.06 -28.89
N LYS A 148 27.23 -9.30 -29.40
CA LYS A 148 26.03 -9.95 -29.94
C LYS A 148 24.98 -10.28 -28.88
N ILE A 149 25.41 -10.67 -27.68
CA ILE A 149 24.48 -11.04 -26.59
C ILE A 149 23.73 -9.79 -26.09
N ASP A 150 24.44 -8.68 -25.92
CA ASP A 150 23.86 -7.39 -25.56
C ASP A 150 22.81 -6.92 -26.58
N ASN A 151 23.15 -6.96 -27.88
CA ASN A 151 22.21 -6.56 -28.93
C ASN A 151 20.92 -7.41 -28.95
N ILE A 152 21.02 -8.72 -28.74
CA ILE A 152 19.84 -9.62 -28.72
C ILE A 152 18.98 -9.33 -27.49
N LEU A 153 19.59 -9.21 -26.30
CA LEU A 153 18.85 -8.96 -25.06
C LEU A 153 18.18 -7.59 -25.07
N SER A 154 18.90 -6.56 -25.51
CA SER A 154 18.37 -5.21 -25.67
C SER A 154 17.22 -5.16 -26.68
N PHE A 155 17.32 -5.91 -27.79
CA PHE A 155 16.23 -6.02 -28.75
C PHE A 155 14.98 -6.69 -28.15
N LEU A 156 15.13 -7.79 -27.41
CA LEU A 156 14.02 -8.45 -26.74
C LEU A 156 13.36 -7.56 -25.68
N ALA A 157 14.15 -6.84 -24.88
CA ALA A 157 13.63 -5.90 -23.89
C ALA A 157 12.81 -4.78 -24.56
N ASN A 158 13.33 -4.21 -25.64
CA ASN A 158 12.63 -3.19 -26.42
C ASN A 158 11.35 -3.72 -27.06
N LEU A 159 11.35 -4.97 -27.53
CA LEU A 159 10.16 -5.62 -28.08
C LEU A 159 9.05 -5.73 -27.02
N VAL A 160 9.39 -6.18 -25.80
CA VAL A 160 8.43 -6.28 -24.70
C VAL A 160 7.91 -4.90 -24.31
N LEU A 161 8.79 -3.90 -24.20
CA LEU A 161 8.42 -2.52 -23.85
C LEU A 161 7.63 -1.80 -24.96
N ALA A 162 7.72 -2.25 -26.20
CA ALA A 162 6.95 -1.71 -27.32
C ALA A 162 5.46 -2.07 -27.24
N PHE A 163 5.10 -3.14 -26.51
CA PHE A 163 3.71 -3.48 -26.26
C PHE A 163 3.17 -2.68 -25.07
N PRO A 164 2.05 -1.94 -25.22
CA PRO A 164 1.36 -1.31 -24.11
C PRO A 164 1.04 -2.32 -23.01
N VAL A 165 1.26 -1.95 -21.74
CA VAL A 165 1.02 -2.83 -20.58
C VAL A 165 -0.43 -3.34 -20.52
N ILE A 166 -1.39 -2.64 -21.12
CA ILE A 166 -2.80 -3.07 -21.21
C ILE A 166 -3.01 -4.29 -22.12
N LEU A 167 -2.08 -4.55 -23.05
CA LEU A 167 -2.11 -5.67 -24.01
C LEU A 167 -1.26 -6.88 -23.56
N LEU A 168 -0.46 -6.73 -22.50
CA LEU A 168 0.37 -7.77 -21.89
C LEU A 168 -0.37 -8.47 -20.75
#